data_AF-A0A173RPL3-F1
#
_entry.id   AF-A0A173RPL3-F1
#
_cell.length_a   1.000
_cell.length_b   1.000
_cell.length_c   1.000
_cell.angle_alpha   90.00
_cell.angle_beta   90.00
_cell.angle_gamma   90.00
#
_symmetry.space_group_name_H-M   'P 1'
#
loop_
_entity.id
_entity.type
_entity.pdbx_description
1 polymer ?
#
loop_
_entity_poly.entity_id
_entity_poly.type
_entity_poly.pdbx_seq_one_letter_code
_entity_poly.pdbx_strand_id
1 'polypeptide(L)' 'MEELKITKRTEPVMFTIRVDKSIVDFYDDLAQKTNRSRNELIGLALEYAKDKIKIEP' A
#
# COMPACT_ATOMS: atom_id res chain seq x y z
N MET A 1 -36.69 -0.99 13.91
CA MET A 1 -35.88 -0.19 12.98
C MET A 1 -34.57 -0.93 12.82
N GLU A 2 -34.28 -1.42 11.61
CA GLU A 2 -33.01 -2.09 11.33
C GLU A 2 -31.97 -1.01 11.05
N GLU A 3 -30.94 -0.94 11.90
CA GLU A 3 -29.88 0.03 11.78
C GLU A 3 -28.91 -0.38 10.67
N LEU A 4 -28.59 0.53 9.74
CA LEU A 4 -27.50 0.36 8.80
C LEU A 4 -26.17 0.54 9.54
N LYS A 5 -25.54 -0.57 9.95
CA LYS A 5 -24.18 -0.56 10.51
C LYS A 5 -23.15 -0.37 9.40
N ILE A 6 -22.70 0.87 9.22
CA ILE A 6 -21.52 1.18 8.41
C ILE A 6 -20.27 0.98 9.28
N THR A 7 -19.65 -0.19 9.21
CA THR A 7 -18.32 -0.43 9.82
C THR A 7 -17.22 -0.10 8.80
N LYS A 8 -16.45 0.97 9.05
CA LYS A 8 -15.08 1.14 8.50
C LYS A 8 -14.13 0.46 9.48
N ARG A 9 -13.06 -0.25 9.12
CA ARG A 9 -12.38 -0.65 7.88
C ARG A 9 -11.43 -1.77 8.32
N THR A 10 -11.06 -2.69 7.43
CA THR A 10 -9.97 -3.66 7.66
C THR A 10 -8.82 -3.02 8.42
N GLU A 11 -8.49 -3.54 9.60
CA GLU A 11 -7.39 -3.03 10.41
C GLU A 11 -6.10 -3.06 9.59
N PRO A 12 -5.25 -2.01 9.64
CA PRO A 12 -3.97 -2.04 8.96
C PRO A 12 -3.12 -3.17 9.55
N VAL A 13 -2.80 -4.17 8.72
CA VAL A 13 -1.95 -5.28 9.12
C VAL A 13 -0.50 -4.94 8.80
N MET A 14 0.38 -5.08 9.80
CA MET A 14 1.82 -4.96 9.62
C MET A 14 2.37 -6.29 9.09
N PHE A 15 3.14 -6.23 8.01
CA PHE A 15 3.85 -7.39 7.47
C PHE A 15 5.24 -6.99 7.00
N THR A 16 6.17 -7.94 7.01
CA THR A 16 7.57 -7.73 6.61
C THR A 16 7.81 -8.32 5.23
N ILE A 17 8.35 -7.52 4.30
CA ILE A 17 8.76 -7.98 2.98
C ILE A 17 10.26 -7.76 2.77
N ARG A 18 10.89 -8.65 1.99
CA ARG A 18 12.24 -8.44 1.48
C ARG A 18 12.14 -7.78 0.12
N VAL A 19 12.75 -6.62 -0.01
CA VAL A 19 12.82 -5.84 -1.26
C VAL A 19 14.25 -5.41 -1.50
N ASP A 20 14.56 -5.12 -2.76
CA ASP A 20 15.83 -4.50 -3.11
C ASP A 20 15.93 -3.10 -2.49
N LYS A 21 17.14 -2.69 -2.12
CA LYS A 21 17.40 -1.38 -1.52
C LYS A 21 16.96 -0.23 -2.42
N SER A 22 17.12 -0.37 -3.73
CA SER A 22 16.70 0.65 -4.71
C SER A 22 15.22 1.00 -4.64
N ILE A 23 14.37 0.04 -4.27
CA ILE A 23 12.93 0.27 -4.08
C ILE A 23 12.69 1.15 -2.86
N VAL A 24 13.42 0.90 -1.77
CA VAL A 24 13.33 1.72 -0.55
C VAL A 24 13.79 3.14 -0.84
N ASP A 25 14.94 3.30 -1.48
CA ASP A 25 15.51 4.62 -1.81
C ASP A 25 14.54 5.42 -2.71
N PHE A 26 13.89 4.78 -3.68
CA PHE A 26 12.85 5.41 -4.51
C PHE A 26 11.66 5.92 -3.70
N TYR A 27 11.14 5.13 -2.76
CA TYR A 27 10.01 5.54 -1.92
C TYR A 27 10.41 6.59 -0.88
N ASP A 28 11.66 6.61 -0.42
CA ASP A 28 12.20 7.65 0.47
C ASP A 28 12.18 9.02 -0.24
N ASP A 29 12.69 9.09 -1.47
CA ASP A 29 12.67 10.32 -2.28
C ASP A 29 11.23 10.77 -2.60
N LEU A 30 10.35 9.81 -2.92
CA LEU A 30 8.95 10.10 -3.21
C LEU A 30 8.20 10.60 -1.98
N ALA A 31 8.49 10.04 -0.80
CA ALA A 31 7.93 10.50 0.47
C ALA A 31 8.30 11.96 0.76
N GLN A 32 9.58 12.34 0.54
CA GLN A 32 10.04 13.72 0.70
C GLN A 32 9.32 14.68 -0.26
N LYS A 33 9.14 14.29 -1.53
CA LYS A 33 8.49 15.13 -2.55
C LYS A 33 7.00 15.30 -2.32
N THR A 34 6.32 14.29 -1.80
CA THR A 34 4.86 14.26 -1.65
C THR A 34 4.37 14.63 -0.27
N ASN A 35 5.28 14.76 0.71
CA ASN A 35 4.97 14.92 2.14
C ASN A 35 4.02 13.83 2.67
N ARG A 36 4.25 12.57 2.24
CA ARG A 36 3.50 11.38 2.65
C ARG A 36 4.42 10.34 3.25
N SER A 37 3.85 9.44 4.05
CA SER A 37 4.64 8.33 4.59
C SER A 37 4.96 7.29 3.50
N ARG A 38 6.09 6.61 3.64
CA ARG A 38 6.47 5.51 2.74
C ARG A 38 5.43 4.41 2.71
N ASN A 39 4.90 4.04 3.87
CA ASN A 39 3.88 2.99 3.99
C ASN A 39 2.61 3.36 3.23
N GLU A 40 2.22 4.63 3.25
CA GLU A 40 1.07 5.12 2.47
C GLU A 40 1.33 5.01 0.97
N LEU A 41 2.51 5.43 0.51
CA LEU A 41 2.91 5.35 -0.91
C LEU A 41 3.01 3.90 -1.39
N ILE A 42 3.59 3.02 -0.57
CA ILE A 42 3.68 1.58 -0.85
C ILE A 42 2.27 0.98 -0.90
N GLY A 43 1.38 1.33 0.04
CA GLY A 43 -0.01 0.88 0.03
C GLY A 43 -0.75 1.27 -1.26
N LEU A 44 -0.61 2.53 -1.69
CA LEU A 44 -1.19 3.00 -2.95
C LEU A 44 -0.61 2.27 -4.17
N ALA A 45 0.70 2.02 -4.18
CA ALA A 45 1.35 1.31 -5.26
C ALA A 45 0.90 -0.16 -5.34
N LEU A 46 0.77 -0.85 -4.20
CA LEU A 46 0.26 -2.22 -4.13
C LEU A 46 -1.21 -2.29 -4.61
N GLU A 47 -2.03 -1.35 -4.18
CA GLU A 47 -3.43 -1.25 -4.61
C GLU A 47 -3.54 -1.02 -6.13
N TYR A 48 -2.65 -0.20 -6.70
CA TYR A 48 -2.57 0.01 -8.15
C TYR A 48 -2.01 -1.20 -8.91
N ALA A 49 -1.07 -1.93 -8.30
CA ALA A 49 -0.40 -3.06 -8.93
C ALA A 49 -1.30 -4.29 -9.03
N LYS A 50 -2.21 -4.50 -8.06
CA LYS A 50 -3.05 -5.71 -7.97
C LYS A 50 -3.75 -6.07 -9.29
N ASP A 51 -4.26 -5.08 -10.02
CA ASP A 51 -5.01 -5.29 -11.27
C ASP A 51 -4.10 -5.57 -12.49
N LYS A 52 -2.79 -5.37 -12.33
CA LYS A 52 -1.77 -5.61 -13.37
C LYS A 52 -1.01 -6.92 -13.17
N ILE A 53 -1.16 -7.56 -12.01
CA ILE A 53 -0.55 -8.85 -11.74
C ILE A 53 -1.28 -9.89 -12.61
N LYS A 54 -0.59 -10.41 -13.61
CA LYS A 54 -1.06 -11.53 -14.43
C LYS A 54 -0.30 -12.79 -14.03
N ILE A 55 -1.03 -13.88 -13.87
CA ILE A 55 -0.47 -15.21 -13.64
C ILE A 55 -0.53 -15.92 -14.98
N GLU A 56 0.63 -16.25 -15.53
CA GLU A 56 0.74 -17.12 -16.70
C GLU A 56 0.91 -18.58 -16.21
N PRO A 57 0.23 -19.56 -16.83
CA PRO A 57 0.33 -20.98 -16.48
C PRO A 57 1.67 -21.60 -16.87
#